data_AF-L5LBY5-F1
#
_entry.id   AF-L5LBY5-F1
#
_cell.length_a   1.000
_cell.length_b   1.000
_cell.length_c   1.000
_cell.angle_alpha   90.00
_cell.angle_beta   90.00
_cell.angle_gamma   90.00
#
_symmetry.space_group_name_H-M   'P 1'
#
loop_
_entity.id
_entity.type
_entity.pdbx_description
1 polymer ?
#
loop_
_entity_poly.entity_id
_entity_poly.type
_entity_poly.pdbx_seq_one_letter_code
_entity_poly.pdbx_strand_id
1 'polypeptide(L)'
;MKGLLLVALSSLLCWVSGKMWVFSNLRCGTLAEPCQEALNQSNNKLGLIYNTTCCEKDNCNSPAPRPAPALGLVLTSVAGAGLSLLH
;
A
#
# COMPACT_ATOMS: atom_id res chain seq x y z
N MET A 1 4.74 7.54 32.31
CA MET A 1 5.37 6.34 31.72
C MET A 1 4.40 5.44 30.94
N LYS A 2 3.12 5.31 31.33
CA LYS A 2 2.12 4.48 30.64
C LYS A 2 1.79 4.93 29.20
N GLY A 3 1.79 6.25 28.95
CA GLY A 3 1.53 6.80 27.61
C GLY A 3 2.61 6.46 26.58
N LEU A 4 3.89 6.50 26.97
CA LEU A 4 5.00 6.14 26.10
C LEU A 4 4.97 4.64 25.72
N LEU A 5 4.56 3.79 26.66
CA LEU A 5 4.37 2.36 26.42
C LEU A 5 3.26 2.08 25.40
N LEU A 6 2.14 2.81 25.49
CA LEU A 6 1.02 2.70 24.54
C LEU A 6 1.40 3.15 23.13
N VAL A 7 2.17 4.23 23.00
CA VAL A 7 2.66 4.72 21.70
C VAL A 7 3.65 3.72 21.09
N ALA A 8 4.55 3.16 21.89
CA ALA A 8 5.50 2.14 21.44
C ALA A 8 4.78 0.85 20.96
N LEU A 9 3.79 0.37 21.72
CA LEU A 9 2.98 -0.80 21.36
C LEU A 9 2.18 -0.56 20.06
N SER A 10 1.58 0.62 19.90
CA SER A 10 0.84 1.00 18.69
C SER A 10 1.75 1.02 17.44
N SER A 11 2.95 1.59 17.58
CA SER A 11 3.94 1.66 16.50
C SER A 11 4.45 0.28 16.10
N LEU A 12 4.64 -0.61 17.08
CA LEU A 12 5.03 -2.01 16.86
C LEU A 12 3.93 -2.79 16.12
N LEU A 13 2.67 -2.61 16.51
CA LEU A 13 1.53 -3.28 15.86
C LEU A 13 1.34 -2.85 14.40
N CYS A 14 1.55 -1.56 14.09
CA CYS A 14 1.53 -1.05 12.72
C CYS A 14 2.70 -1.59 11.88
N TRP A 15 3.89 -1.73 12.46
CA TRP A 15 5.06 -2.27 11.76
C TRP A 15 4.90 -3.76 11.40
N VAL A 16 4.31 -4.54 12.30
CA VAL A 16 4.15 -6.00 12.11
C VAL A 16 3.07 -6.33 11.07
N SER A 17 2.06 -5.46 10.88
CA SER A 17 0.94 -5.74 9.97
C SER A 17 1.11 -5.19 8.54
N GLY A 18 2.18 -4.45 8.26
CA GLY A 18 2.26 -3.54 7.11
C GLY A 18 3.16 -3.97 5.94
N LYS A 19 3.31 -5.26 5.61
CA LYS A 19 4.17 -5.70 4.49
C LYS A 19 3.45 -6.54 3.43
N MET A 20 2.36 -6.03 2.88
CA MET A 20 1.89 -6.47 1.56
C MET A 20 2.58 -5.60 0.50
N TRP A 21 3.65 -6.11 -0.11
CA TRP A 21 4.28 -5.47 -1.26
C TRP A 21 3.49 -5.86 -2.50
N VAL A 22 2.66 -4.96 -3.02
CA VAL A 22 2.03 -5.16 -4.33
C VAL A 22 3.09 -4.84 -5.38
N PHE A 23 3.61 -5.87 -6.04
CA PHE A 23 4.53 -5.71 -7.16
C PHE A 23 3.72 -5.65 -8.46
N SER A 24 3.71 -4.49 -9.12
CA SER A 24 3.10 -4.30 -10.45
C SER A 24 4.19 -4.16 -11.49
N ASN A 25 4.21 -5.04 -12.50
CA ASN A 25 5.10 -4.93 -13.64
C ASN A 25 4.32 -4.30 -14.81
N LEU A 26 4.61 -3.02 -15.10
CA LEU A 26 3.95 -2.27 -16.16
C LEU A 26 4.78 -2.35 -17.44
N ARG A 27 4.27 -3.04 -18.46
CA ARG A 27 4.90 -3.16 -19.79
C ARG A 27 3.83 -3.15 -20.87
N CYS A 28 4.24 -2.81 -22.09
CA CYS A 28 3.45 -3.05 -23.29
C CYS A 28 3.70 -4.48 -23.79
N GLY A 29 2.69 -5.10 -24.42
CA GLY A 29 2.90 -6.33 -25.17
C GLY A 29 3.75 -6.08 -26.42
N THR A 30 4.31 -7.16 -26.97
CA THR A 30 5.04 -7.15 -28.25
C THR A 30 4.39 -8.11 -29.24
N LEU A 31 4.84 -8.13 -30.49
CA LEU A 31 4.35 -9.10 -31.48
C LEU A 31 4.72 -10.55 -31.11
N ALA A 32 5.87 -10.76 -30.47
CA ALA A 32 6.31 -12.08 -30.03
C ALA A 32 5.60 -12.54 -28.74
N GLU A 33 5.29 -11.58 -27.87
CA GLU A 33 4.61 -11.80 -26.58
C GLU A 33 3.46 -10.80 -26.45
N PRO A 34 2.28 -11.10 -27.03
CA PRO A 34 1.12 -10.22 -26.93
C PRO A 34 0.61 -10.14 -25.49
N CYS A 35 0.00 -9.02 -25.13
CA CYS A 35 -0.64 -8.89 -23.82
C CYS A 35 -1.82 -9.86 -23.74
N GLN A 36 -1.81 -10.75 -22.74
CA GLN A 36 -2.90 -11.66 -22.45
C GLN A 36 -3.42 -11.43 -21.04
N GLU A 37 -4.73 -11.22 -20.94
CA GLU A 37 -5.40 -11.12 -19.64
C GLU A 37 -5.30 -12.45 -18.90
N ALA A 38 -4.95 -12.38 -17.62
CA ALA A 38 -4.81 -13.57 -16.81
C ALA A 38 -5.17 -13.28 -15.36
N LEU A 39 -5.91 -14.18 -14.73
CA LEU A 39 -6.34 -14.06 -13.34
C LEU A 39 -5.73 -15.20 -12.51
N ASN A 40 -5.21 -14.86 -11.34
CA ASN A 40 -4.62 -15.77 -10.36
C ASN A 40 -3.52 -16.68 -10.94
N GLN A 41 -2.71 -16.14 -11.85
CA GLN A 41 -1.55 -16.87 -12.36
C GLN A 41 -0.45 -16.91 -11.30
N SER A 42 0.25 -18.03 -11.20
CA SER A 42 1.35 -18.21 -10.27
C SER A 42 2.68 -18.16 -11.03
N ASN A 43 3.57 -17.25 -10.62
CA ASN A 43 4.95 -17.26 -11.10
C ASN A 43 5.83 -17.97 -10.07
N ASN A 44 6.16 -19.23 -10.33
CA ASN A 44 6.99 -20.04 -9.42
C ASN A 44 8.40 -19.47 -9.20
N LYS A 45 8.92 -18.67 -10.14
CA LYS A 45 10.25 -18.04 -10.03
C LYS A 45 10.26 -16.84 -9.08
N LEU A 46 9.14 -16.13 -8.99
CA LEU A 46 8.98 -14.97 -8.10
C LEU A 46 8.21 -15.32 -6.81
N GLY A 47 7.54 -16.47 -6.77
CA GLY A 47 6.68 -16.87 -5.65
C GLY A 47 5.43 -15.99 -5.50
N LEU A 48 4.96 -15.40 -6.60
CA LEU A 48 3.88 -14.41 -6.59
C LEU A 48 2.67 -14.94 -7.36
N ILE A 49 1.48 -14.69 -6.79
CA ILE A 49 0.21 -14.79 -7.51
C ILE A 49 -0.06 -13.41 -8.11
N TYR A 50 -0.32 -13.36 -9.40
CA TYR A 50 -0.51 -12.12 -10.13
C TYR A 50 -1.73 -12.17 -11.05
N ASN A 51 -2.28 -10.99 -11.26
CA ASN A 51 -3.31 -10.73 -12.26
C ASN A 51 -2.70 -9.83 -13.33
N THR A 52 -2.98 -10.14 -14.59
CA THR A 52 -2.60 -9.34 -15.74
C THR A 52 -3.84 -8.73 -16.35
N THR A 53 -3.83 -7.41 -16.50
CA THR A 53 -4.87 -6.63 -17.18
C THR A 53 -4.27 -5.97 -18.41
N CYS A 54 -4.96 -6.02 -19.53
CA CYS A 54 -4.51 -5.44 -20.80
C CYS A 54 -5.34 -4.21 -21.17
N CYS A 55 -4.73 -3.23 -21.82
CA CYS A 55 -5.41 -2.04 -22.31
C CYS A 55 -4.71 -1.49 -23.56
N GLU A 56 -5.47 -0.88 -24.47
CA GLU A 56 -4.99 -0.47 -25.80
C GLU A 56 -4.75 1.03 -25.94
N LYS A 57 -5.11 1.82 -24.92
CA LYS A 57 -5.00 3.27 -24.95
C LYS A 57 -3.64 3.73 -24.42
N ASP A 58 -3.11 4.81 -24.98
CA ASP A 58 -1.88 5.41 -24.47
C ASP A 58 -1.97 5.70 -22.97
N ASN A 59 -0.92 5.30 -22.26
CA ASN A 59 -0.74 5.55 -20.82
C ASN A 59 -1.84 4.96 -19.92
N CYS A 60 -2.61 3.98 -20.40
CA CYS A 60 -3.71 3.35 -19.66
C CYS A 60 -3.26 2.58 -18.41
N ASN A 61 -2.00 2.12 -18.39
CA ASN A 61 -1.40 1.45 -17.24
C ASN A 61 -0.88 2.43 -16.17
N SER A 62 -1.13 3.74 -16.29
CA SER A 62 -0.68 4.73 -15.31
C SER A 62 -1.10 4.38 -13.88
N PRO A 63 -0.24 4.64 -12.88
CA PRO A 63 -0.61 4.42 -11.48
C PRO A 63 -1.88 5.20 -11.14
N ALA A 64 -2.89 4.51 -10.62
CA ALA A 64 -4.05 5.18 -10.06
C ALA A 64 -3.59 6.12 -8.92
N PRO A 65 -4.27 7.26 -8.70
CA PRO A 65 -4.06 8.07 -7.51
C PRO A 65 -4.26 7.17 -6.28
N ARG A 66 -3.16 6.85 -5.58
CA ARG A 66 -3.25 6.11 -4.33
C ARG A 66 -3.99 6.99 -3.33
N PRO A 67 -5.07 6.52 -2.69
CA PRO A 67 -5.66 7.24 -1.56
C PRO A 67 -4.55 7.47 -0.54
N ALA A 68 -4.20 8.73 -0.30
CA ALA A 68 -3.34 9.07 0.82
C ALA A 68 -4.07 8.57 2.08
N PRO A 69 -3.39 7.86 3.01
CA PRO A 69 -4.03 7.47 4.25
C PRO A 69 -4.55 8.74 4.94
N ALA A 70 -5.87 8.83 5.13
CA ALA A 70 -6.55 9.95 5.78
C ALA A 70 -6.14 10.17 7.26
N LEU A 71 -5.19 9.36 7.75
CA LEU A 71 -4.60 9.43 9.09
C LEU A 71 -3.75 10.69 9.34
N GLY A 72 -3.43 11.47 8.30
CA GLY A 72 -2.70 12.73 8.46
C GLY A 72 -3.47 13.81 9.25
N LEU A 73 -4.80 13.72 9.33
CA LEU A 73 -5.64 14.73 10.00
C LEU A 73 -6.01 14.39 11.45
N VAL A 74 -5.75 13.17 11.93
CA VAL A 74 -6.16 12.75 13.28
C VAL A 74 -5.05 12.99 14.32
N LEU A 75 -3.79 13.14 13.91
CA LEU A 75 -2.69 13.36 14.87
C LEU A 75 -2.60 14.79 15.44
N THR A 76 -3.26 15.78 14.84
CA THR A 76 -3.22 17.16 15.35
C THR A 76 -4.16 17.41 16.52
N SER A 77 -5.19 16.57 16.73
CA SER A 77 -6.16 16.76 17.82
C SER A 77 -5.73 16.11 19.15
N VAL A 78 -4.91 15.05 19.11
CA VAL A 78 -4.45 14.35 20.33
C VAL A 78 -3.26 15.03 21.02
N ALA A 79 -2.54 15.92 20.34
CA ALA A 79 -1.51 16.75 20.97
C ALA A 79 -2.09 17.93 21.78
N GLY A 80 -3.31 18.38 21.44
CA GLY A 80 -3.96 19.51 22.13
C GLY A 80 -4.61 19.13 23.47
N ALA A 81 -5.05 17.88 23.64
CA ALA A 81 -5.73 17.43 24.86
C ALA A 81 -4.77 17.00 25.99
N GLY A 82 -3.49 16.78 25.69
CA GLY A 82 -2.49 16.35 26.68
C GLY A 82 -1.93 17.47 27.56
N LEU A 83 -2.05 18.74 27.14
CA LEU A 83 -1.50 19.88 27.89
C LEU A 83 -2.47 20.45 28.93
N SER A 84 -3.76 20.08 28.88
CA SER A 84 -4.78 20.59 29.82
C SER A 84 -4.92 19.76 31.11
N LEU A 85 -4.20 18.65 31.25
CA LEU A 85 -4.19 17.82 32.48
C LEU A 85 -2.93 18.02 33.34
N LEU A 86 -2.11 19.04 33.02
CA LEU A 86 -0.92 19.43 33.81
C LEU A 86 -1.12 20.72 34.62
N HIS A 87 -2.36 21.19 34.79
CA HIS A 87 -2.71 22.25 35.73
C HIS A 87 -3.57 21.70 36.86
#